data_AF-A0AA43KWZ7-F1
#
_entry.id   AF-A0AA43KWZ7-F1
#
_cell.length_a   1.000
_cell.length_b   1.000
_cell.length_c   1.000
_cell.angle_alpha   90.00
_cell.angle_beta   90.00
_cell.angle_gamma   90.00
#
_symmetry.space_group_name_H-M   'P 1'
#
loop_
_entity.id
_entity.type
_entity.pdbx_description
1 polymer ?
#
loop_
_entity_poly.entity_id
_entity_poly.type
_entity_poly.pdbx_seq_one_letter_code
_entity_poly.pdbx_strand_id
1 'polypeptide(L)'
;MGFITKNIANITEPVKVSLAGNPNFVEFGSTTTVNNKDSNLIDFSIAISDIGINNSLELRLVEKGNSQEHKFTGSRDKAELNNKTFYIHHSDTTITVENIKACMLQDTFLRSNFDISIPPVSNDASLQNGKTIRITAKGYGSLYCFKEVSGTSPFVKVSDNYKDSVSGDSIMEDGENCEIQLEIYKEADNNSSEYGAYITTLSKSYYGKPLWFNLNSMWSNQNSYSDDFLLAEGWCSPGTMTGFHFVAKRYNGINNETFYYSDVLHVLTGYDRNLEKNDLADYTYDATEGNRIKPLTRQPVLTHIKGQKQYFNFILSDNGRNNNSPNPALGIMYRVYTQANAFLGWKVTNEQPLASFHDVNCICADIDSVIAQYPTAGKVELYLCCNGSIMSEPQTYRILPHCLHSVNDFAFLNSLGGWSSFNFGGTEQTDFKADTTTIYRTQTPEFTTSSRIESVFDKEVSEQFIVQTNPITRETADWLKELCSSVAVYELSTSRYIIVDELNIKHNSKDDLFSLQMKYHYTDSFNAKMK
;
A
#
# COMPACT_ATOMS: atom_id res chain seq x y z
N MET A 1 13.40 10.37 8.91
CA MET A 1 12.47 11.36 8.35
C MET A 1 13.06 11.84 7.05
N GLY A 2 12.24 11.86 6.01
CA GLY A 2 12.62 12.31 4.68
C GLY A 2 12.99 13.79 4.63
N PHE A 3 13.43 14.23 3.45
CA PHE A 3 13.91 15.59 3.23
C PHE A 3 12.84 16.46 2.55
N ILE A 4 12.41 17.51 3.25
CA ILE A 4 11.44 18.49 2.73
C ILE A 4 12.22 19.61 1.99
N THR A 5 12.03 19.73 0.69
CA THR A 5 12.61 20.83 -0.10
C THR A 5 11.74 22.08 -0.12
N LYS A 6 10.43 21.93 0.02
CA LYS A 6 9.48 23.04 0.05
C LYS A 6 8.37 22.76 1.05
N ASN A 7 8.19 23.65 2.02
CA ASN A 7 7.19 23.49 3.07
C ASN A 7 5.79 23.92 2.57
N ILE A 8 5.20 23.11 1.70
CA ILE A 8 3.84 23.32 1.15
C ILE A 8 2.84 22.24 1.56
N ALA A 9 3.29 21.12 2.12
CA ALA A 9 2.43 20.02 2.53
C ALA A 9 2.77 19.53 3.94
N ASN A 10 1.74 19.27 4.74
CA ASN A 10 1.81 18.36 5.89
C ASN A 10 1.88 16.93 5.34
N ILE A 11 2.94 16.21 5.72
CA ILE A 11 3.23 14.88 5.19
C ILE A 11 3.11 13.88 6.34
N THR A 12 2.20 12.91 6.21
CA THR A 12 2.19 11.73 7.08
C THR A 12 3.03 10.66 6.40
N GLU A 13 4.22 10.40 6.95
CA GLU A 13 5.14 9.40 6.41
C GLU A 13 4.56 7.97 6.53
N PRO A 14 4.78 7.12 5.52
CA PRO A 14 4.49 5.70 5.63
C PRO A 14 5.44 5.05 6.65
N VAL A 15 5.09 3.85 7.11
CA VAL A 15 6.02 3.10 7.96
C VAL A 15 7.27 2.68 7.17
N LYS A 16 8.42 2.61 7.84
CA LYS A 16 9.71 2.32 7.21
C LYS A 16 9.83 0.88 6.73
N VAL A 17 9.30 -0.08 7.47
CA VAL A 17 9.36 -1.52 7.15
C VAL A 17 7.94 -2.10 7.21
N SER A 18 7.47 -2.67 6.09
CA SER A 18 6.08 -3.08 5.91
C SER A 18 5.93 -4.35 5.07
N LEU A 19 4.77 -5.00 5.13
CA LEU A 19 4.41 -6.18 4.33
C LEU A 19 3.76 -5.76 3.00
N ALA A 20 4.20 -6.38 1.89
CA ALA A 20 3.74 -6.08 0.53
C ALA A 20 2.23 -6.33 0.33
N GLY A 21 1.68 -7.34 1.01
CA GLY A 21 0.27 -7.71 0.94
C GLY A 21 -0.68 -6.73 1.65
N ASN A 22 -0.15 -5.77 2.41
CA ASN A 22 -0.93 -4.83 3.21
C ASN A 22 -0.71 -3.39 2.76
N PRO A 23 -1.73 -2.51 2.86
CA PRO A 23 -1.56 -1.11 2.51
C PRO A 23 -0.50 -0.42 3.37
N ASN A 24 0.26 0.50 2.76
CA ASN A 24 1.16 1.42 3.45
C ASN A 24 1.02 2.79 2.78
N PHE A 25 0.47 3.76 3.51
CA PHE A 25 0.03 5.02 2.95
C PHE A 25 1.00 6.16 3.27
N VAL A 26 1.33 6.96 2.26
CA VAL A 26 1.79 8.34 2.46
C VAL A 26 0.61 9.29 2.26
N GLU A 27 0.49 10.29 3.11
CA GLU A 27 -0.55 11.33 3.03
C GLU A 27 0.05 12.71 2.80
N PHE A 28 -0.58 13.49 1.93
CA PHE A 28 -0.23 14.89 1.65
C PHE A 28 -1.45 15.77 1.88
N GLY A 29 -1.38 16.70 2.82
CA GLY A 29 -2.38 17.74 3.04
C GLY A 29 -1.75 19.13 3.02
N SER A 30 -2.51 20.18 2.72
CA SER A 30 -1.99 21.55 2.80
C SER A 30 -1.56 21.93 4.23
N THR A 31 -0.47 22.69 4.34
CA THR A 31 0.02 23.26 5.61
C THR A 31 -0.89 24.35 6.17
N THR A 32 -1.69 24.99 5.30
CA THR A 32 -2.59 26.07 5.64
C THR A 32 -4.01 25.67 5.26
N THR A 33 -4.90 25.57 6.26
CA THR A 33 -6.30 25.25 6.02
C THR A 33 -7.03 26.41 5.34
N VAL A 34 -7.94 26.09 4.41
CA VAL A 34 -8.82 27.02 3.66
C VAL A 34 -9.63 27.99 4.56
N ASN A 35 -9.67 27.78 5.89
CA ASN A 35 -10.33 28.66 6.86
C ASN A 35 -9.43 29.77 7.43
N ASN A 36 -8.30 30.08 6.78
CA ASN A 36 -7.41 31.15 7.23
C ASN A 36 -8.10 32.52 7.13
N LYS A 37 -7.85 33.42 8.09
CA LYS A 37 -8.38 34.80 8.09
C LYS A 37 -8.00 35.63 6.85
N ASP A 38 -7.06 35.13 6.05
CA ASP A 38 -6.56 35.77 4.84
C ASP A 38 -7.24 35.27 3.54
N SER A 39 -8.07 34.20 3.61
CA SER A 39 -8.83 33.73 2.45
C SER A 39 -10.07 34.62 2.26
N ASN A 40 -10.08 35.40 1.19
CA ASN A 40 -11.21 36.27 0.84
C ASN A 40 -11.89 35.75 -0.43
N LEU A 41 -13.20 35.47 -0.32
CA LEU A 41 -14.06 35.30 -1.49
C LEU A 41 -14.26 36.64 -2.16
N ILE A 42 -14.36 36.64 -3.49
CA ILE A 42 -14.85 37.81 -4.21
C ILE A 42 -16.31 38.03 -3.83
N ASP A 43 -16.61 39.24 -3.36
CA ASP A 43 -17.96 39.70 -3.06
C ASP A 43 -18.02 41.17 -3.42
N PHE A 44 -18.72 41.46 -4.52
CA PHE A 44 -18.82 42.80 -5.05
C PHE A 44 -20.21 43.11 -5.57
N SER A 45 -20.49 44.41 -5.65
CA SER A 45 -21.81 44.90 -5.99
C SER A 45 -21.76 45.83 -7.22
N ILE A 46 -22.71 45.64 -8.11
CA ILE A 46 -22.94 46.48 -9.28
C ILE A 46 -24.25 47.24 -9.05
N ALA A 47 -24.15 48.53 -8.74
CA ALA A 47 -25.30 49.41 -8.56
C ALA A 47 -25.68 50.11 -9.87
N ILE A 48 -26.97 50.06 -10.22
CA ILE A 48 -27.52 50.69 -11.42
C ILE A 48 -28.14 52.04 -11.04
N SER A 49 -27.51 53.13 -11.49
CA SER A 49 -27.78 54.48 -10.97
C SER A 49 -28.68 55.33 -11.88
N ASP A 50 -28.54 55.21 -13.20
CA ASP A 50 -29.29 56.01 -14.18
C ASP A 50 -29.50 55.23 -15.48
N ILE A 51 -30.75 55.13 -15.95
CA ILE A 51 -31.10 54.42 -17.20
C ILE A 51 -30.89 55.31 -18.44
N GLY A 52 -30.70 56.62 -18.26
CA GLY A 52 -30.38 57.57 -19.33
C GLY A 52 -31.37 57.62 -20.51
N ILE A 53 -31.12 58.54 -21.45
CA ILE A 53 -31.82 58.62 -22.75
C ILE A 53 -31.04 57.82 -23.82
N ASN A 54 -29.83 57.37 -23.50
CA ASN A 54 -28.96 56.66 -24.44
C ASN A 54 -29.45 55.23 -24.69
N ASN A 55 -29.57 54.86 -25.96
CA ASN A 55 -30.02 53.54 -26.40
C ASN A 55 -28.96 52.44 -26.27
N SER A 56 -27.75 52.74 -25.80
CA SER A 56 -26.65 51.77 -25.68
C SER A 56 -26.03 51.82 -24.28
N LEU A 57 -26.45 50.88 -23.42
CA LEU A 57 -25.85 50.63 -22.12
C LEU A 57 -24.95 49.39 -22.22
N GLU A 58 -23.80 49.41 -21.57
CA GLU A 58 -22.84 48.31 -21.61
C GLU A 58 -22.35 47.97 -20.19
N LEU A 59 -22.21 46.67 -19.93
CA LEU A 59 -21.52 46.10 -18.77
C LEU A 59 -20.48 45.10 -19.27
N ARG A 60 -19.25 45.25 -18.80
CA ARG A 60 -18.08 44.47 -19.22
C ARG A 60 -17.38 43.90 -18.00
N LEU A 61 -17.16 42.59 -18.00
CA LEU A 61 -16.36 41.88 -17.01
C LEU A 61 -15.22 41.17 -17.73
N VAL A 62 -13.98 41.41 -17.31
CA VAL A 62 -12.78 40.76 -17.87
C VAL A 62 -12.20 39.85 -16.81
N GLU A 63 -12.14 38.56 -17.09
CA GLU A 63 -11.57 37.54 -16.19
C GLU A 63 -10.08 37.84 -15.90
N LYS A 64 -9.62 37.61 -14.66
CA LYS A 64 -8.21 37.77 -14.30
C LYS A 64 -7.34 36.60 -14.80
N GLY A 65 -7.85 35.37 -14.72
CA GLY A 65 -7.10 34.14 -15.04
C GLY A 65 -6.71 33.99 -16.52
N ASN A 66 -7.66 34.22 -17.44
CA ASN A 66 -7.46 34.00 -18.89
C ASN A 66 -7.67 35.26 -19.74
N SER A 67 -8.02 36.40 -19.13
CA SER A 67 -8.38 37.66 -19.83
C SER A 67 -9.57 37.55 -20.80
N GLN A 68 -10.43 36.54 -20.65
CA GLN A 68 -11.67 36.42 -21.41
C GLN A 68 -12.66 37.52 -21.00
N GLU A 69 -13.40 38.02 -21.99
CA GLU A 69 -14.32 39.15 -21.82
C GLU A 69 -15.79 38.72 -21.90
N HIS A 70 -16.56 39.08 -20.87
CA HIS A 70 -18.01 38.97 -20.81
C HIS A 70 -18.63 40.35 -20.95
N LYS A 71 -19.18 40.61 -22.14
CA LYS A 71 -19.84 41.87 -22.49
C LYS A 71 -21.34 41.68 -22.60
N PHE A 72 -22.08 42.53 -21.89
CA PHE A 72 -23.53 42.61 -21.88
C PHE A 72 -23.99 43.98 -22.34
N THR A 73 -24.91 44.02 -23.30
CA THR A 73 -25.43 45.27 -23.89
C THR A 73 -26.91 45.46 -23.61
N GLY A 74 -27.35 46.67 -23.38
CA GLY A 74 -28.76 47.00 -23.16
C GLY A 74 -29.41 47.54 -24.44
N SER A 75 -30.61 47.05 -24.77
CA SER A 75 -31.45 47.60 -25.85
C SER A 75 -32.89 47.83 -25.36
N ARG A 76 -33.57 48.80 -25.98
CA ARG A 76 -35.02 49.02 -25.83
C ARG A 76 -35.83 48.32 -26.90
N ASP A 77 -35.19 47.81 -27.95
CA ASP A 77 -35.85 47.02 -28.98
C ASP A 77 -35.94 45.57 -28.54
N LYS A 78 -37.17 45.03 -28.52
CA LYS A 78 -37.42 43.63 -28.17
C LYS A 78 -36.86 42.67 -29.22
N ALA A 79 -36.68 43.12 -30.46
CA ALA A 79 -36.12 42.31 -31.55
C ALA A 79 -34.60 42.07 -31.41
N GLU A 80 -33.90 42.90 -30.64
CA GLU A 80 -32.43 42.83 -30.47
C GLU A 80 -32.00 41.98 -29.26
N LEU A 81 -32.96 41.45 -28.49
CA LEU A 81 -32.71 40.68 -27.27
C LEU A 81 -32.12 39.30 -27.59
N ASN A 82 -31.04 38.96 -26.88
CA ASN A 82 -30.36 37.67 -26.99
C ASN A 82 -29.62 37.36 -25.68
N ASN A 83 -28.79 36.31 -25.65
CA ASN A 83 -28.08 35.87 -24.44
C ASN A 83 -27.10 36.91 -23.85
N LYS A 84 -26.69 37.91 -24.63
CA LYS A 84 -25.81 39.01 -24.23
C LYS A 84 -26.49 40.39 -24.27
N THR A 85 -27.73 40.47 -24.76
CA THR A 85 -28.48 41.73 -24.85
C THR A 85 -29.68 41.75 -23.90
N PHE A 86 -29.64 42.61 -22.87
CA PHE A 86 -30.72 42.76 -21.89
C PHE A 86 -31.69 43.88 -22.27
N TYR A 87 -32.95 43.75 -21.83
CA TYR A 87 -33.97 44.76 -22.06
C TYR A 87 -33.87 45.92 -21.07
N ILE A 88 -33.83 47.15 -21.58
CA ILE A 88 -33.86 48.39 -20.79
C ILE A 88 -35.31 48.84 -20.59
N HIS A 89 -35.80 48.80 -19.35
CA HIS A 89 -37.16 49.26 -19.04
C HIS A 89 -37.23 50.80 -19.06
N HIS A 90 -38.33 51.36 -19.57
CA HIS A 90 -38.47 52.80 -19.83
C HIS A 90 -38.42 53.68 -18.59
N SER A 91 -38.82 53.16 -17.43
CA SER A 91 -38.97 53.95 -16.20
C SER A 91 -38.58 53.21 -14.92
N ASP A 92 -38.18 51.94 -15.00
CA ASP A 92 -37.97 51.11 -13.81
C ASP A 92 -36.57 50.48 -13.80
N THR A 93 -35.74 50.98 -12.89
CA THR A 93 -34.38 50.48 -12.65
C THR A 93 -34.39 49.06 -12.11
N THR A 94 -35.40 48.68 -11.31
CA THR A 94 -35.44 47.37 -10.65
C THR A 94 -35.72 46.25 -11.66
N ILE A 95 -36.62 46.50 -12.62
CA ILE A 95 -36.88 45.58 -13.74
C ILE A 95 -35.64 45.45 -14.63
N THR A 96 -34.97 46.58 -14.92
CA THR A 96 -33.74 46.57 -15.72
C THR A 96 -32.63 45.76 -15.04
N VAL A 97 -32.51 45.86 -13.71
CA VAL A 97 -31.55 45.09 -12.91
C VAL A 97 -31.85 43.58 -12.95
N GLU A 98 -33.11 43.17 -12.86
CA GLU A 98 -33.51 41.76 -13.05
C GLU A 98 -33.18 41.25 -14.46
N ASN A 99 -33.38 42.07 -15.49
CA ASN A 99 -33.03 41.71 -16.87
C ASN A 99 -31.51 41.53 -17.05
N ILE A 100 -30.69 42.38 -16.41
CA ILE A 100 -29.22 42.22 -16.42
C ILE A 100 -28.83 40.92 -15.73
N LYS A 101 -29.36 40.65 -14.54
CA LYS A 101 -29.11 39.38 -13.82
C LYS A 101 -29.50 38.17 -14.67
N ALA A 102 -30.66 38.20 -15.32
CA ALA A 102 -31.10 37.12 -16.19
C ALA A 102 -30.12 36.87 -17.34
N CYS A 103 -29.61 37.92 -17.99
CA CYS A 103 -28.57 37.81 -19.01
C CYS A 103 -27.24 37.28 -18.45
N MET A 104 -26.80 37.74 -17.27
CA MET A 104 -25.58 37.22 -16.62
C MET A 104 -25.69 35.73 -16.30
N LEU A 105 -26.87 35.24 -15.91
CA LEU A 105 -27.11 33.82 -15.65
C LEU A 105 -27.18 32.94 -16.92
N GLN A 106 -27.31 33.55 -18.11
CA GLN A 106 -27.14 32.82 -19.37
C GLN A 106 -25.67 32.59 -19.73
N ASP A 107 -24.76 33.37 -19.15
CA ASP A 107 -23.33 33.15 -19.31
C ASP A 107 -22.86 31.95 -18.46
N THR A 108 -22.28 30.95 -19.12
CA THR A 108 -21.90 29.69 -18.50
C THR A 108 -20.84 29.85 -17.42
N PHE A 109 -19.91 30.80 -17.60
CA PHE A 109 -18.84 31.05 -16.64
C PHE A 109 -19.41 31.70 -15.39
N LEU A 110 -20.17 32.80 -15.55
CA LEU A 110 -20.77 33.52 -14.43
C LEU A 110 -21.74 32.63 -13.62
N ARG A 111 -22.59 31.85 -14.29
CA ARG A 111 -23.53 30.92 -13.64
C ARG A 111 -22.82 29.84 -12.82
N SER A 112 -21.72 29.29 -13.33
CA SER A 112 -21.02 28.17 -12.69
C SER A 112 -20.16 28.61 -11.53
N ASN A 113 -19.54 29.79 -11.62
CA ASN A 113 -18.53 30.25 -10.67
C ASN A 113 -19.02 31.27 -9.63
N PHE A 114 -20.18 31.91 -9.86
CA PHE A 114 -20.69 32.96 -8.97
C PHE A 114 -22.15 32.76 -8.60
N ASP A 115 -22.51 33.24 -7.40
CA ASP A 115 -23.87 33.46 -6.96
C ASP A 115 -24.26 34.91 -7.24
N ILE A 116 -25.24 35.08 -8.13
CA ILE A 116 -25.71 36.40 -8.59
C ILE A 116 -27.10 36.65 -8.03
N SER A 117 -27.21 37.64 -7.15
CA SER A 117 -28.46 37.96 -6.44
C SER A 117 -28.75 39.46 -6.48
N ILE A 118 -30.01 39.81 -6.22
CA ILE A 118 -30.45 41.20 -6.07
C ILE A 118 -30.95 41.31 -4.63
N PRO A 119 -30.22 41.96 -3.72
CA PRO A 119 -30.67 42.13 -2.34
C PRO A 119 -31.95 42.98 -2.30
N PRO A 120 -32.98 42.58 -1.54
CA PRO A 120 -34.20 43.36 -1.39
C PRO A 120 -33.94 44.62 -0.55
N VAL A 121 -34.72 45.67 -0.81
CA VAL A 121 -34.70 46.93 -0.05
C VAL A 121 -36.04 47.05 0.69
N SER A 122 -35.98 47.35 1.99
CA SER A 122 -37.15 47.59 2.82
C SER A 122 -37.43 49.08 2.92
N ASN A 123 -38.64 49.48 2.55
CA ASN A 123 -39.24 50.76 2.95
C ASN A 123 -40.40 50.43 3.89
N ASP A 124 -40.67 51.29 4.89
CA ASP A 124 -41.47 51.10 6.13
C ASP A 124 -42.86 50.38 6.08
N ALA A 125 -43.28 49.79 4.95
CA ALA A 125 -44.41 48.86 4.87
C ALA A 125 -44.33 47.80 3.72
N SER A 126 -43.24 47.71 2.94
CA SER A 126 -43.14 46.72 1.84
C SER A 126 -41.70 46.36 1.46
N LEU A 127 -41.49 45.10 1.03
CA LEU A 127 -40.22 44.59 0.49
C LEU A 127 -40.22 44.79 -1.03
N GLN A 128 -39.22 45.48 -1.58
CA GLN A 128 -39.07 45.68 -3.03
C GLN A 128 -37.69 45.20 -3.50
N ASN A 129 -37.56 44.86 -4.78
CA ASN A 129 -36.27 44.49 -5.36
C ASN A 129 -35.31 45.69 -5.34
N GLY A 130 -34.06 45.45 -4.96
CA GLY A 130 -33.03 46.47 -4.95
C GLY A 130 -32.56 46.89 -6.34
N LYS A 131 -31.73 47.93 -6.38
CA LYS A 131 -31.09 48.44 -7.61
C LYS A 131 -29.65 47.96 -7.79
N THR A 132 -29.26 46.95 -7.02
CA THR A 132 -27.90 46.46 -6.92
C THR A 132 -27.88 44.98 -7.26
N ILE A 133 -26.91 44.55 -8.04
CA ILE A 133 -26.59 43.13 -8.27
C ILE A 133 -25.40 42.80 -7.36
N ARG A 134 -25.58 41.85 -6.45
CA ARG A 134 -24.49 41.29 -5.64
C ARG A 134 -23.97 40.03 -6.32
N ILE A 135 -22.65 39.96 -6.47
CA ILE A 135 -21.94 38.85 -7.11
C ILE A 135 -20.95 38.31 -6.09
N THR A 136 -21.19 37.08 -5.64
CA THR A 136 -20.34 36.38 -4.66
C THR A 136 -19.74 35.15 -5.30
N ALA A 137 -18.43 34.95 -5.15
CA ALA A 137 -17.74 33.79 -5.69
C ALA A 137 -18.09 32.50 -4.94
N LYS A 138 -18.16 31.39 -5.68
CA LYS A 138 -18.36 30.04 -5.13
C LYS A 138 -17.06 29.37 -4.67
N GLY A 139 -15.89 29.97 -4.96
CA GLY A 139 -14.57 29.46 -4.63
C GLY A 139 -13.51 30.55 -4.56
N TYR A 140 -12.24 30.16 -4.37
CA TYR A 140 -11.10 31.05 -4.17
C TYR A 140 -10.15 31.05 -5.36
N GLY A 141 -9.36 32.11 -5.47
CA GLY A 141 -8.26 32.21 -6.44
C GLY A 141 -8.59 33.02 -7.69
N SER A 142 -7.66 33.00 -8.64
CA SER A 142 -7.61 33.94 -9.76
C SER A 142 -8.80 33.87 -10.74
N LEU A 143 -9.56 32.78 -10.76
CA LEU A 143 -10.69 32.57 -11.69
C LEU A 143 -11.99 33.13 -11.17
N TYR A 144 -12.07 33.30 -9.86
CA TYR A 144 -13.17 34.00 -9.23
C TYR A 144 -12.94 35.52 -9.23
N CYS A 145 -11.82 35.98 -9.80
CA CYS A 145 -11.42 37.39 -9.85
C CYS A 145 -11.62 37.99 -11.26
N PHE A 146 -11.93 39.28 -11.27
CA PHE A 146 -11.99 40.09 -12.48
C PHE A 146 -10.81 41.06 -12.53
N LYS A 147 -10.14 41.11 -13.68
CA LYS A 147 -9.13 42.13 -13.97
C LYS A 147 -9.78 43.51 -14.08
N GLU A 148 -10.96 43.56 -14.69
CA GLU A 148 -11.72 44.77 -14.94
C GLU A 148 -13.22 44.48 -14.82
N VAL A 149 -13.94 45.33 -14.11
CA VAL A 149 -15.40 45.42 -14.16
C VAL A 149 -15.75 46.86 -14.48
N SER A 150 -16.33 47.08 -15.65
CA SER A 150 -16.64 48.42 -16.16
C SER A 150 -17.99 48.46 -16.86
N GLY A 151 -18.54 49.65 -17.02
CA GLY A 151 -19.80 49.84 -17.74
C GLY A 151 -20.01 51.31 -18.11
N THR A 152 -21.07 51.58 -18.85
CA THR A 152 -21.41 52.96 -19.27
C THR A 152 -21.58 53.85 -18.03
N SER A 153 -20.88 54.97 -17.95
CA SER A 153 -21.06 55.98 -16.88
C SER A 153 -22.19 56.94 -17.27
N PRO A 154 -23.09 57.34 -16.33
CA PRO A 154 -23.14 57.02 -14.90
C PRO A 154 -23.98 55.77 -14.57
N PHE A 155 -24.32 54.93 -15.55
CA PHE A 155 -25.24 53.80 -15.40
C PHE A 155 -24.73 52.73 -14.43
N VAL A 156 -23.44 52.34 -14.50
CA VAL A 156 -22.83 51.33 -13.63
C VAL A 156 -21.92 51.96 -12.58
N LYS A 157 -22.15 51.63 -11.30
CA LYS A 157 -21.20 51.86 -10.21
C LYS A 157 -20.82 50.53 -9.58
N VAL A 158 -19.53 50.22 -9.58
CA VAL A 158 -18.97 49.02 -8.94
C VAL A 158 -18.48 49.40 -7.54
N SER A 159 -18.84 48.61 -6.52
CA SER A 159 -18.29 48.71 -5.17
C SER A 159 -17.67 47.37 -4.75
N ASP A 160 -16.79 47.44 -3.76
CA ASP A 160 -16.15 46.29 -3.10
C ASP A 160 -15.13 45.53 -3.98
N ASN A 161 -14.57 44.43 -3.45
CA ASN A 161 -13.41 43.77 -4.03
C ASN A 161 -13.80 42.73 -5.09
N TYR A 162 -13.42 43.01 -6.34
CA TYR A 162 -13.53 42.10 -7.47
C TYR A 162 -12.17 41.61 -8.01
N LYS A 163 -11.06 42.15 -7.50
CA LYS A 163 -9.73 41.99 -8.12
C LYS A 163 -8.90 40.88 -7.50
N ASP A 164 -9.02 40.67 -6.20
CA ASP A 164 -8.09 39.83 -5.46
C ASP A 164 -8.84 38.85 -4.55
N SER A 165 -8.67 37.57 -4.85
CA SER A 165 -9.03 36.43 -3.99
C SER A 165 -7.77 35.61 -3.78
N VAL A 166 -7.50 35.25 -2.54
CA VAL A 166 -6.34 34.45 -2.15
C VAL A 166 -6.86 33.11 -1.64
N SER A 167 -6.34 32.02 -2.20
CA SER A 167 -6.55 30.70 -1.65
C SER A 167 -5.60 30.48 -0.46
N GLY A 168 -6.15 29.99 0.65
CA GLY A 168 -5.35 29.60 1.81
C GLY A 168 -4.61 28.28 1.62
N ASP A 169 -4.79 27.55 0.51
CA ASP A 169 -4.19 26.23 0.31
C ASP A 169 -2.76 26.33 -0.25
N SER A 170 -1.77 25.93 0.55
CA SER A 170 -0.35 25.98 0.18
C SER A 170 0.06 25.01 -0.94
N ILE A 171 -0.75 23.98 -1.25
CA ILE A 171 -0.49 23.04 -2.34
C ILE A 171 -1.06 23.59 -3.64
N MET A 172 -2.34 23.99 -3.67
CA MET A 172 -2.95 24.57 -4.89
C MET A 172 -2.47 25.99 -5.19
N GLU A 173 -2.10 26.75 -4.16
CA GLU A 173 -1.97 28.20 -4.25
C GLU A 173 -3.23 28.77 -4.93
N ASP A 174 -3.08 29.63 -5.95
CA ASP A 174 -4.19 30.25 -6.71
C ASP A 174 -4.58 29.48 -8.00
N GLY A 175 -4.10 28.23 -8.17
CA GLY A 175 -4.29 27.43 -9.38
C GLY A 175 -5.48 26.46 -9.35
N GLU A 176 -6.01 26.11 -10.54
CA GLU A 176 -7.16 25.18 -10.72
C GLU A 176 -6.78 23.71 -10.72
N ASN A 177 -5.66 23.39 -11.36
CA ASN A 177 -5.26 22.04 -11.68
C ASN A 177 -3.96 21.77 -10.96
N CYS A 178 -4.08 21.20 -9.76
CA CYS A 178 -2.94 20.69 -9.04
C CYS A 178 -2.96 19.16 -9.09
N GLU A 179 -1.84 18.55 -9.42
CA GLU A 179 -1.61 17.12 -9.34
C GLU A 179 -0.42 16.87 -8.43
N ILE A 180 -0.54 15.88 -7.55
CA ILE A 180 0.61 15.35 -6.82
C ILE A 180 1.08 14.10 -7.55
N GLN A 181 2.36 14.09 -7.89
CA GLN A 181 3.05 13.00 -8.57
C GLN A 181 4.10 12.40 -7.62
N LEU A 182 4.11 11.09 -7.47
CA LEU A 182 5.12 10.33 -6.73
C LEU A 182 5.94 9.53 -7.72
N GLU A 183 7.18 9.96 -7.95
CA GLU A 183 8.17 9.17 -8.68
C GLU A 183 8.79 8.15 -7.73
N ILE A 184 8.79 6.87 -8.11
CA ILE A 184 9.22 5.78 -7.25
C ILE A 184 10.46 5.13 -7.84
N TYR A 185 11.45 4.88 -6.97
CA TYR A 185 12.75 4.35 -7.35
C TYR A 185 13.14 3.14 -6.51
N LYS A 186 13.75 2.13 -7.15
CA LYS A 186 14.26 0.91 -6.54
C LYS A 186 15.77 1.00 -6.27
N GLU A 187 16.27 0.20 -5.33
CA GLU A 187 17.72 -0.02 -5.12
C GLU A 187 18.47 1.28 -4.80
N ALA A 188 17.88 2.06 -3.89
CA ALA A 188 18.53 3.26 -3.39
C ALA A 188 19.49 2.88 -2.27
N ASP A 189 20.79 2.88 -2.57
CA ASP A 189 21.80 2.89 -1.53
C ASP A 189 21.73 4.21 -0.78
N ASN A 190 21.76 4.17 0.56
CA ASN A 190 21.77 5.35 1.42
C ASN A 190 22.97 6.31 1.17
N ASN A 191 23.94 5.89 0.35
CA ASN A 191 25.24 6.56 0.15
C ASN A 191 25.52 7.06 -1.27
N SER A 192 24.65 6.85 -2.25
CA SER A 192 24.87 7.35 -3.61
C SER A 192 24.01 8.59 -3.89
N SER A 193 24.60 9.57 -4.59
CA SER A 193 23.87 10.71 -5.17
C SER A 193 22.92 10.30 -6.31
N GLU A 194 22.76 9.01 -6.54
CA GLU A 194 21.92 8.41 -7.57
C GLU A 194 20.66 7.89 -6.91
N TYR A 195 19.51 8.41 -7.34
CA TYR A 195 18.19 8.08 -6.78
C TYR A 195 17.73 6.64 -7.07
N GLY A 196 18.63 5.71 -7.40
CA GLY A 196 18.28 4.34 -7.79
C GLY A 196 17.59 4.25 -9.16
N ALA A 197 17.02 3.09 -9.46
CA ALA A 197 16.37 2.82 -10.74
C ALA A 197 14.89 3.27 -10.70
N TYR A 198 14.52 4.20 -11.59
CA TYR A 198 13.13 4.64 -11.74
C TYR A 198 12.22 3.46 -12.10
N ILE A 199 11.11 3.31 -11.37
CA ILE A 199 10.11 2.27 -11.61
C ILE A 199 8.90 2.85 -12.33
N THR A 200 8.25 3.84 -11.70
CA THR A 200 6.98 4.38 -12.15
C THR A 200 6.65 5.71 -11.46
N THR A 201 5.61 6.38 -11.94
CA THR A 201 5.03 7.57 -11.32
C THR A 201 3.58 7.29 -10.96
N LEU A 202 3.21 7.49 -9.68
CA LEU A 202 1.82 7.50 -9.24
C LEU A 202 1.32 8.93 -9.21
N SER A 203 0.14 9.21 -9.74
CA SER A 203 -0.37 10.57 -9.77
C SER A 203 -1.84 10.67 -9.39
N LYS A 204 -2.20 11.77 -8.70
CA LYS A 204 -3.57 12.07 -8.27
C LYS A 204 -3.83 13.57 -8.33
N SER A 205 -4.98 13.93 -8.89
CA SER A 205 -5.49 15.30 -8.86
C SER A 205 -5.81 15.72 -7.42
N TYR A 206 -5.31 16.90 -7.03
CA TYR A 206 -5.49 17.52 -5.72
C TYR A 206 -6.52 18.66 -5.82
N TYR A 207 -7.56 18.60 -4.98
CA TYR A 207 -8.66 19.56 -4.95
C TYR A 207 -8.93 20.07 -3.52
N GLY A 208 -7.88 20.48 -2.81
CA GLY A 208 -7.98 21.07 -1.47
C GLY A 208 -8.32 20.09 -0.34
N LYS A 209 -8.17 18.79 -0.59
CA LYS A 209 -8.33 17.72 0.42
C LYS A 209 -7.09 16.86 0.47
N PRO A 210 -6.73 16.30 1.64
CA PRO A 210 -5.59 15.41 1.76
C PRO A 210 -5.67 14.24 0.77
N LEU A 211 -4.53 13.92 0.16
CA LEU A 211 -4.37 12.79 -0.75
C LEU A 211 -3.54 11.70 -0.09
N TRP A 212 -4.01 10.46 -0.23
CA TRP A 212 -3.27 9.27 0.21
C TRP A 212 -2.77 8.46 -1.00
N PHE A 213 -1.57 7.92 -0.93
CA PHE A 213 -1.03 6.98 -1.91
C PHE A 213 -0.66 5.68 -1.21
N ASN A 214 -1.21 4.55 -1.66
CA ASN A 214 -0.78 3.24 -1.19
C ASN A 214 0.48 2.84 -1.95
N LEU A 215 1.62 2.80 -1.28
CA LEU A 215 2.91 2.48 -1.91
C LEU A 215 3.06 0.97 -2.13
N ASN A 216 2.45 0.15 -1.27
CA ASN A 216 2.60 -1.30 -1.32
C ASN A 216 1.81 -1.99 -2.43
N SER A 217 0.81 -1.31 -3.02
CA SER A 217 0.02 -1.88 -4.12
C SER A 217 0.85 -2.23 -5.37
N MET A 218 2.05 -1.65 -5.50
CA MET A 218 2.95 -1.97 -6.61
C MET A 218 3.74 -3.26 -6.36
N TRP A 219 3.94 -3.61 -5.09
CA TRP A 219 4.78 -4.71 -4.64
C TRP A 219 3.99 -5.98 -4.36
N SER A 220 2.67 -5.89 -4.16
CA SER A 220 1.81 -7.03 -3.79
C SER A 220 1.85 -8.21 -4.77
N ASN A 221 2.22 -7.98 -6.03
CA ASN A 221 2.32 -9.02 -7.06
C ASN A 221 3.77 -9.44 -7.35
N GLN A 222 4.76 -8.74 -6.80
CA GLN A 222 6.17 -9.07 -6.94
C GLN A 222 6.61 -9.93 -5.77
N ASN A 223 6.18 -11.19 -5.77
CA ASN A 223 6.63 -12.16 -4.77
C ASN A 223 8.10 -12.47 -5.02
N SER A 224 8.97 -11.90 -4.19
CA SER A 224 10.41 -12.18 -4.18
C SER A 224 10.75 -13.08 -2.98
N TYR A 225 11.53 -14.13 -3.23
CA TYR A 225 12.08 -15.02 -2.21
C TYR A 225 13.29 -15.79 -2.80
N SER A 226 14.12 -16.34 -1.92
CA SER A 226 15.28 -17.18 -2.23
C SER A 226 15.16 -18.55 -1.55
N ASP A 227 15.66 -19.59 -2.23
CA ASP A 227 15.76 -20.96 -1.76
C ASP A 227 17.14 -21.31 -1.15
N ASP A 228 18.05 -20.32 -1.04
CA ASP A 228 19.40 -20.49 -0.46
C ASP A 228 19.38 -21.15 0.93
N PHE A 229 18.31 -20.94 1.69
CA PHE A 229 18.13 -21.52 3.02
C PHE A 229 18.15 -23.05 3.05
N LEU A 230 17.87 -23.72 1.92
CA LEU A 230 17.89 -25.18 1.82
C LEU A 230 19.30 -25.76 1.96
N LEU A 231 20.31 -25.00 1.52
CA LEU A 231 21.71 -25.43 1.42
C LEU A 231 22.67 -24.63 2.32
N ALA A 232 22.22 -23.52 2.90
CA ALA A 232 23.06 -22.65 3.72
C ALA A 232 23.50 -23.33 5.04
N GLU A 233 24.81 -23.28 5.32
CA GLU A 233 25.39 -23.75 6.60
C GLU A 233 25.34 -22.68 7.72
N GLY A 234 24.83 -21.48 7.41
CA GLY A 234 24.77 -20.35 8.33
C GLY A 234 23.68 -19.36 7.99
N TRP A 235 23.93 -18.08 8.23
CA TRP A 235 22.99 -17.02 7.91
C TRP A 235 22.85 -16.85 6.39
N CYS A 236 21.61 -16.76 5.92
CA CYS A 236 21.25 -16.53 4.53
C CYS A 236 20.15 -15.48 4.43
N SER A 237 19.96 -14.92 3.23
CA SER A 237 18.85 -14.02 2.95
C SER A 237 17.64 -14.84 2.45
N PRO A 238 16.44 -14.67 3.03
CA PRO A 238 15.22 -15.18 2.43
C PRO A 238 14.87 -14.54 1.09
N GLY A 239 15.55 -13.46 0.68
CA GLY A 239 15.29 -12.78 -0.59
C GLY A 239 13.94 -12.06 -0.67
N THR A 240 13.32 -11.76 0.47
CA THR A 240 11.94 -11.24 0.55
C THR A 240 11.84 -9.73 0.64
N MET A 241 12.94 -9.01 0.89
CA MET A 241 12.92 -7.57 1.12
C MET A 241 13.33 -6.80 -0.12
N THR A 242 12.57 -5.75 -0.42
CA THR A 242 12.86 -4.78 -1.48
C THR A 242 12.94 -3.38 -0.88
N GLY A 243 14.06 -2.69 -1.09
CA GLY A 243 14.23 -1.28 -0.74
C GLY A 243 13.79 -0.34 -1.87
N PHE A 244 13.08 0.72 -1.52
CA PHE A 244 12.63 1.76 -2.45
C PHE A 244 12.50 3.11 -1.75
N HIS A 245 12.50 4.21 -2.51
CA HIS A 245 12.08 5.52 -2.01
C HIS A 245 11.21 6.21 -3.05
N PHE A 246 10.61 7.33 -2.68
CA PHE A 246 9.82 8.14 -3.59
C PHE A 246 10.14 9.63 -3.47
N VAL A 247 9.88 10.34 -4.58
CA VAL A 247 10.01 11.79 -4.70
C VAL A 247 8.63 12.36 -4.99
N ALA A 248 8.16 13.27 -4.14
CA ALA A 248 6.87 13.92 -4.32
C ALA A 248 7.04 15.25 -5.04
N LYS A 249 6.28 15.40 -6.13
CA LYS A 249 6.24 16.59 -6.98
C LYS A 249 4.83 17.14 -7.07
N ARG A 250 4.74 18.46 -7.11
CA ARG A 250 3.54 19.20 -7.45
C ARG A 250 3.60 19.57 -8.93
N TYR A 251 2.57 19.22 -9.68
CA TYR A 251 2.36 19.67 -11.05
C TYR A 251 1.15 20.60 -11.14
N ASN A 252 1.33 21.81 -11.67
CA ASN A 252 0.26 22.80 -11.82
C ASN A 252 -0.23 22.96 -13.27
N GLY A 253 0.05 22.00 -14.15
CA GLY A 253 -0.22 22.07 -15.59
C GLY A 253 0.91 22.69 -16.43
N ILE A 254 1.91 23.32 -15.79
CA ILE A 254 3.06 23.94 -16.47
C ILE A 254 4.37 23.58 -15.76
N ASN A 255 4.42 23.80 -14.44
CA ASN A 255 5.61 23.63 -13.61
C ASN A 255 5.53 22.33 -12.82
N ASN A 256 6.65 21.62 -12.77
CA ASN A 256 6.89 20.51 -11.86
C ASN A 256 7.82 20.96 -10.74
N GLU A 257 7.31 20.95 -9.50
CA GLU A 257 8.06 21.38 -8.32
C GLU A 257 8.22 20.23 -7.34
N THR A 258 9.45 19.84 -7.07
CA THR A 258 9.73 18.82 -6.05
C THR A 258 9.65 19.44 -4.67
N PHE A 259 8.85 18.84 -3.78
CA PHE A 259 8.66 19.36 -2.42
C PHE A 259 9.08 18.37 -1.32
N TYR A 260 9.27 17.09 -1.64
CA TYR A 260 9.65 16.08 -0.66
C TYR A 260 10.40 14.89 -1.27
N TYR A 261 11.39 14.39 -0.53
CA TYR A 261 12.11 13.15 -0.78
C TYR A 261 11.91 12.22 0.42
N SER A 262 11.45 10.99 0.21
CA SER A 262 11.34 10.03 1.31
C SER A 262 12.71 9.44 1.70
N ASP A 263 12.80 8.95 2.93
CA ASP A 263 13.83 7.97 3.28
C ASP A 263 13.65 6.67 2.49
N VAL A 264 14.64 5.79 2.53
CA VAL A 264 14.51 4.42 2.05
C VAL A 264 13.49 3.66 2.91
N LEU A 265 12.46 3.17 2.23
CA LEU A 265 11.43 2.29 2.75
C LEU A 265 11.72 0.86 2.31
N HIS A 266 11.34 -0.09 3.15
CA HIS A 266 11.53 -1.51 2.90
C HIS A 266 10.18 -2.21 2.90
N VAL A 267 9.95 -3.02 1.88
CA VAL A 267 8.78 -3.87 1.75
C VAL A 267 9.21 -5.33 1.76
N LEU A 268 8.56 -6.15 2.58
CA LEU A 268 8.78 -7.59 2.66
C LEU A 268 7.66 -8.35 1.94
N THR A 269 8.00 -9.39 1.18
CA THR A 269 7.04 -10.36 0.66
C THR A 269 6.34 -11.03 1.84
N GLY A 270 5.04 -10.76 1.99
CA GLY A 270 4.26 -11.22 3.13
C GLY A 270 2.93 -10.50 3.20
N TYR A 271 2.09 -10.86 4.17
CA TYR A 271 0.75 -10.31 4.33
C TYR A 271 0.25 -10.41 5.77
N ASP A 272 -0.84 -9.73 6.04
CA ASP A 272 -1.61 -9.77 7.27
C ASP A 272 -3.07 -9.48 6.92
N ARG A 273 -3.97 -9.58 7.91
CA ARG A 273 -5.33 -9.10 7.80
C ARG A 273 -5.34 -7.64 7.36
N ASN A 274 -6.19 -7.31 6.39
CA ASN A 274 -6.21 -6.02 5.70
C ASN A 274 -6.39 -4.78 6.59
N LEU A 275 -6.90 -4.95 7.83
CA LEU A 275 -7.15 -3.86 8.77
C LEU A 275 -6.13 -3.77 9.90
N GLU A 276 -5.18 -4.71 9.97
CA GLU A 276 -4.11 -4.68 10.96
C GLU A 276 -3.06 -3.63 10.58
N LYS A 277 -2.39 -3.09 11.60
CA LYS A 277 -1.33 -2.10 11.38
C LYS A 277 -0.16 -2.78 10.65
N ASN A 278 0.16 -2.28 9.47
CA ASN A 278 1.24 -2.80 8.66
C ASN A 278 2.59 -2.21 9.10
N ASP A 279 3.08 -2.57 10.28
CA ASP A 279 4.32 -2.02 10.87
C ASP A 279 5.17 -3.15 11.47
N LEU A 280 6.40 -3.31 10.95
CA LEU A 280 7.33 -4.37 11.37
C LEU A 280 8.42 -3.88 12.33
N ALA A 281 8.26 -2.71 12.96
CA ALA A 281 9.23 -2.19 13.92
C ALA A 281 9.56 -3.19 15.06
N ASP A 282 8.56 -3.91 15.57
CA ASP A 282 8.73 -4.94 16.61
C ASP A 282 9.64 -6.11 16.18
N TYR A 283 9.83 -6.33 14.87
CA TYR A 283 10.63 -7.40 14.28
C TYR A 283 11.98 -6.91 13.73
N THR A 284 12.23 -5.60 13.80
CA THR A 284 13.38 -4.93 13.18
C THR A 284 14.43 -4.60 14.23
N TYR A 285 15.58 -5.26 14.15
CA TYR A 285 16.69 -5.03 15.06
C TYR A 285 17.54 -3.87 14.57
N ASP A 286 17.71 -2.85 15.41
CA ASP A 286 18.63 -1.75 15.19
C ASP A 286 19.83 -1.88 16.13
N ALA A 287 20.99 -2.17 15.55
CA ALA A 287 22.24 -2.34 16.28
C ALA A 287 22.74 -1.04 16.93
N THR A 288 22.31 0.14 16.44
CA THR A 288 22.67 1.44 17.03
C THR A 288 21.83 1.76 18.26
N GLU A 289 20.56 1.40 18.26
CA GLU A 289 19.65 1.58 19.40
C GLU A 289 19.76 0.44 20.42
N GLY A 290 20.17 -0.76 19.99
CA GLY A 290 20.23 -1.95 20.83
C GLY A 290 18.84 -2.39 21.31
N ASN A 291 17.81 -2.22 20.48
CA ASN A 291 16.43 -2.55 20.81
C ASN A 291 16.22 -4.08 20.91
N ARG A 292 15.16 -4.48 21.62
CA ARG A 292 14.76 -5.88 21.72
C ARG A 292 13.63 -6.18 20.74
N ILE A 293 13.74 -7.27 19.99
CA ILE A 293 12.81 -7.62 18.91
C ILE A 293 12.07 -8.93 19.11
N LYS A 294 11.00 -9.13 18.35
CA LYS A 294 10.34 -10.43 18.16
C LYS A 294 10.99 -11.15 16.96
N PRO A 295 11.17 -12.48 17.02
CA PRO A 295 11.51 -13.26 15.84
C PRO A 295 10.41 -13.12 14.78
N LEU A 296 10.76 -13.19 13.49
CA LEU A 296 9.83 -13.11 12.35
C LEU A 296 8.96 -14.39 12.23
N THR A 297 8.13 -14.63 13.23
CA THR A 297 7.12 -15.69 13.26
C THR A 297 5.99 -15.27 14.20
N ARG A 298 4.76 -15.70 13.89
CA ARG A 298 3.61 -15.56 14.79
C ARG A 298 3.44 -16.75 15.73
N GLN A 299 4.23 -17.81 15.54
CA GLN A 299 4.23 -19.01 16.37
C GLN A 299 5.57 -19.14 17.10
N PRO A 300 5.74 -18.45 18.25
CA PRO A 300 6.99 -18.48 19.00
C PRO A 300 7.19 -19.81 19.75
N VAL A 301 6.16 -20.65 19.89
CA VAL A 301 6.27 -21.94 20.60
C VAL A 301 5.94 -23.08 19.65
N LEU A 302 6.91 -23.94 19.40
CA LEU A 302 6.80 -25.09 18.50
C LEU A 302 7.32 -26.36 19.19
N THR A 303 7.15 -27.50 18.53
CA THR A 303 7.77 -28.77 18.91
C THR A 303 8.96 -29.05 18.01
N HIS A 304 9.95 -29.77 18.54
CA HIS A 304 11.11 -30.22 17.80
C HIS A 304 11.33 -31.71 18.02
N ILE A 305 11.54 -32.45 16.95
CA ILE A 305 11.91 -33.87 16.95
C ILE A 305 13.31 -33.99 16.36
N LYS A 306 14.13 -34.89 16.87
CA LYS A 306 15.49 -35.10 16.33
C LYS A 306 15.42 -35.41 14.82
N GLY A 307 16.22 -34.70 14.03
CA GLY A 307 16.21 -34.73 12.57
C GLY A 307 15.38 -33.62 11.92
N GLN A 308 14.55 -32.91 12.70
CA GLN A 308 13.72 -31.83 12.19
C GLN A 308 14.55 -30.57 11.92
N LYS A 309 14.33 -29.91 10.79
CA LYS A 309 14.93 -28.59 10.52
C LYS A 309 14.04 -27.49 11.10
N GLN A 310 14.64 -26.50 11.77
CA GLN A 310 13.95 -25.35 12.36
C GLN A 310 14.62 -24.06 11.92
N TYR A 311 13.85 -23.00 11.68
CA TYR A 311 14.38 -21.74 11.18
C TYR A 311 14.11 -20.59 12.14
N PHE A 312 15.11 -19.72 12.28
CA PHE A 312 15.01 -18.44 13.00
C PHE A 312 15.22 -17.30 12.01
N ASN A 313 14.37 -16.27 12.11
CA ASN A 313 14.36 -15.16 11.16
C ASN A 313 14.29 -13.80 11.89
N PHE A 314 15.00 -12.79 11.38
CA PHE A 314 14.87 -11.41 11.85
C PHE A 314 15.19 -10.37 10.76
N ILE A 315 14.67 -9.14 10.89
CA ILE A 315 15.05 -7.98 10.06
C ILE A 315 16.19 -7.23 10.75
N LEU A 316 17.20 -6.82 9.98
CA LEU A 316 18.27 -5.94 10.44
C LEU A 316 18.10 -4.55 9.82
N SER A 317 18.08 -3.52 10.65
CA SER A 317 18.15 -2.12 10.22
C SER A 317 19.55 -1.80 9.68
N ASP A 318 19.60 -1.22 8.47
CA ASP A 318 20.83 -0.91 7.73
C ASP A 318 21.68 0.22 8.36
N ASN A 319 21.10 1.00 9.28
CA ASN A 319 21.71 2.19 9.90
C ASN A 319 23.08 1.94 10.58
N GLY A 320 23.40 0.68 10.93
CA GLY A 320 24.64 0.29 11.60
C GLY A 320 25.72 -0.35 10.73
N ARG A 321 25.44 -0.77 9.49
CA ARG A 321 26.35 -1.66 8.72
C ARG A 321 27.71 -1.05 8.39
N ASN A 322 27.76 0.28 8.21
CA ASN A 322 28.94 1.00 7.74
C ASN A 322 29.72 1.75 8.84
N ASN A 323 29.33 1.60 10.12
CA ASN A 323 29.96 2.33 11.21
C ASN A 323 31.23 1.59 11.70
N ASN A 324 32.40 2.23 11.55
CA ASN A 324 33.75 1.73 11.91
C ASN A 324 34.02 1.55 13.42
N SER A 325 32.99 1.46 14.27
CA SER A 325 33.10 1.18 15.71
C SER A 325 33.14 -0.34 15.97
N PRO A 326 33.57 -0.87 17.14
CA PRO A 326 33.73 -2.30 17.34
C PRO A 326 32.46 -3.04 16.91
N ASN A 327 32.59 -3.79 15.81
CA ASN A 327 31.47 -4.27 15.03
C ASN A 327 30.73 -5.30 15.89
N PRO A 328 29.51 -5.01 16.39
CA PRO A 328 28.78 -5.96 17.20
C PRO A 328 28.61 -7.27 16.43
N ALA A 329 28.97 -8.40 17.05
CA ALA A 329 28.78 -9.71 16.46
C ALA A 329 27.40 -10.22 16.86
N LEU A 330 26.58 -10.56 15.87
CA LEU A 330 25.29 -11.18 16.10
C LEU A 330 25.40 -12.69 15.87
N GLY A 331 24.68 -13.45 16.70
CA GLY A 331 24.58 -14.90 16.58
C GLY A 331 23.30 -15.43 17.21
N ILE A 332 23.16 -16.76 17.26
CA ILE A 332 22.04 -17.42 17.93
C ILE A 332 22.50 -17.97 19.27
N MET A 333 21.78 -17.63 20.33
CA MET A 333 21.94 -18.25 21.63
C MET A 333 20.85 -19.27 21.89
N TYR A 334 21.27 -20.48 22.24
CA TYR A 334 20.42 -21.58 22.69
C TYR A 334 20.46 -21.63 24.21
N ARG A 335 19.30 -21.58 24.87
CA ARG A 335 19.15 -21.90 26.29
C ARG A 335 18.39 -23.19 26.44
N VAL A 336 18.97 -24.13 27.19
CA VAL A 336 18.46 -25.50 27.32
C VAL A 336 17.89 -25.69 28.72
N TYR A 337 16.71 -26.31 28.78
CA TYR A 337 16.00 -26.58 30.02
C TYR A 337 15.46 -28.02 30.03
N THR A 338 15.24 -28.56 31.22
CA THR A 338 14.48 -29.81 31.41
C THR A 338 13.00 -29.60 31.13
N GLN A 339 12.23 -30.70 31.04
CA GLN A 339 10.76 -30.66 30.97
C GLN A 339 10.11 -29.91 32.16
N ALA A 340 10.78 -29.89 33.32
CA ALA A 340 10.33 -29.18 34.52
C ALA A 340 10.82 -27.72 34.58
N ASN A 341 11.29 -27.16 33.46
CA ASN A 341 11.86 -25.81 33.34
C ASN A 341 13.13 -25.54 34.18
N ALA A 342 13.86 -26.57 34.60
CA ALA A 342 15.17 -26.38 35.22
C ALA A 342 16.23 -26.06 34.16
N PHE A 343 17.01 -25.01 34.36
CA PHE A 343 18.07 -24.60 33.42
C PHE A 343 19.23 -25.60 33.41
N LEU A 344 19.66 -26.03 32.22
CA LEU A 344 20.75 -26.99 32.03
C LEU A 344 22.03 -26.33 31.52
N GLY A 345 21.91 -25.30 30.68
CA GLY A 345 23.05 -24.63 30.08
C GLY A 345 22.68 -23.77 28.89
N TRP A 346 23.68 -23.16 28.27
CA TRP A 346 23.53 -22.35 27.06
C TRP A 346 24.69 -22.56 26.10
N LYS A 347 24.46 -22.25 24.82
CA LYS A 347 25.46 -22.28 23.75
C LYS A 347 25.18 -21.13 22.79
N VAL A 348 26.21 -20.46 22.30
CA VAL A 348 26.10 -19.48 21.21
C VAL A 348 26.74 -20.06 19.96
N THR A 349 26.10 -19.89 18.80
CA THR A 349 26.61 -20.34 17.50
C THR A 349 26.36 -19.30 16.42
N ASN A 350 27.04 -19.47 15.28
CA ASN A 350 26.88 -18.67 14.07
C ASN A 350 27.04 -17.17 14.33
N GLU A 351 28.00 -16.81 15.19
CA GLU A 351 28.39 -15.42 15.40
C GLU A 351 29.12 -14.90 14.17
N GLN A 352 28.63 -13.80 13.63
CA GLN A 352 29.29 -13.09 12.54
C GLN A 352 29.18 -11.57 12.73
N PRO A 353 30.07 -10.78 12.12
CA PRO A 353 30.00 -9.31 12.19
C PRO A 353 28.73 -8.78 11.53
N LEU A 354 28.22 -7.64 12.01
CA LEU A 354 27.03 -6.97 11.47
C LEU A 354 27.09 -6.74 9.95
N ALA A 355 28.27 -6.43 9.42
CA ALA A 355 28.49 -6.17 7.99
C ALA A 355 28.26 -7.41 7.09
N SER A 356 28.25 -8.62 7.66
CA SER A 356 28.01 -9.86 6.92
C SER A 356 26.53 -10.24 6.85
N PHE A 357 25.64 -9.51 7.53
CA PHE A 357 24.20 -9.76 7.53
C PHE A 357 23.49 -9.05 6.38
N HIS A 358 22.45 -9.71 5.89
CA HIS A 358 21.50 -9.18 4.94
C HIS A 358 20.41 -8.39 5.66
N ASP A 359 19.50 -7.83 4.88
CA ASP A 359 18.38 -7.00 5.35
C ASP A 359 17.36 -7.82 6.13
N VAL A 360 17.04 -8.99 5.60
CA VAL A 360 16.30 -10.04 6.30
C VAL A 360 17.22 -11.25 6.36
N ASN A 361 17.28 -11.88 7.52
CA ASN A 361 18.19 -12.98 7.76
C ASN A 361 17.43 -14.20 8.24
N CYS A 362 17.80 -15.36 7.70
CA CYS A 362 17.32 -16.67 8.10
C CYS A 362 18.50 -17.56 8.44
N ILE A 363 18.32 -18.43 9.42
CA ILE A 363 19.28 -19.49 9.76
C ILE A 363 18.54 -20.78 10.13
N CYS A 364 19.08 -21.91 9.67
CA CYS A 364 18.68 -23.22 10.17
C CYS A 364 19.31 -23.45 11.56
N ALA A 365 18.46 -23.59 12.58
CA ALA A 365 18.90 -23.80 13.95
C ALA A 365 19.48 -25.20 14.17
N ASP A 366 20.64 -25.27 14.81
CA ASP A 366 21.36 -26.50 15.15
C ASP A 366 20.91 -27.06 16.51
N ILE A 367 19.61 -27.30 16.66
CA ILE A 367 19.01 -27.77 17.92
C ILE A 367 19.53 -29.17 18.27
N ASP A 368 19.69 -30.04 17.27
CA ASP A 368 20.09 -31.44 17.47
C ASP A 368 21.49 -31.59 18.09
N SER A 369 22.45 -30.81 17.63
CA SER A 369 23.79 -30.83 18.22
C SER A 369 23.83 -30.22 19.63
N VAL A 370 22.91 -29.30 19.94
CA VAL A 370 22.76 -28.74 21.28
C VAL A 370 22.15 -29.76 22.23
N ILE A 371 21.03 -30.40 21.87
CA ILE A 371 20.38 -31.40 22.74
C ILE A 371 21.23 -32.65 22.93
N ALA A 372 22.13 -32.98 21.99
CA ALA A 372 23.08 -34.08 22.15
C ALA A 372 24.03 -33.89 23.36
N GLN A 373 24.30 -32.64 23.74
CA GLN A 373 25.11 -32.31 24.93
C GLN A 373 24.31 -32.40 26.24
N TYR A 374 22.98 -32.39 26.15
CA TYR A 374 22.06 -32.36 27.29
C TYR A 374 20.96 -33.43 27.13
N PRO A 375 21.23 -34.70 27.47
CA PRO A 375 20.29 -35.81 27.25
C PRO A 375 18.93 -35.67 27.96
N THR A 376 18.85 -34.83 29.01
CA THR A 376 17.62 -34.55 29.77
C THR A 376 16.89 -33.28 29.28
N ALA A 377 17.30 -32.71 28.14
CA ALA A 377 16.67 -31.55 27.54
C ALA A 377 15.20 -31.84 27.20
N GLY A 378 14.31 -30.99 27.70
CA GLY A 378 12.88 -31.02 27.38
C GLY A 378 12.39 -29.78 26.65
N LYS A 379 13.16 -28.68 26.74
CA LYS A 379 12.83 -27.40 26.13
C LYS A 379 14.11 -26.69 25.71
N VAL A 380 14.10 -26.10 24.52
CA VAL A 380 15.19 -25.24 24.01
C VAL A 380 14.59 -23.90 23.62
N GLU A 381 15.21 -22.81 24.05
CA GLU A 381 14.83 -21.44 23.66
C GLU A 381 15.95 -20.83 22.82
N LEU A 382 15.59 -20.32 21.64
CA LEU A 382 16.49 -19.62 20.73
C LEU A 382 16.29 -18.12 20.86
N TYR A 383 17.41 -17.41 20.89
CA TYR A 383 17.43 -15.95 20.95
C TYR A 383 18.41 -15.42 19.90
N LEU A 384 18.06 -14.30 19.27
CA LEU A 384 19.08 -13.43 18.68
C LEU A 384 19.93 -12.88 19.84
N CYS A 385 21.25 -12.97 19.70
CA CYS A 385 22.16 -12.38 20.66
C CYS A 385 23.18 -11.47 19.97
N CYS A 386 23.63 -10.46 20.70
CA CYS A 386 24.66 -9.52 20.29
C CYS A 386 25.76 -9.53 21.35
N ASN A 387 26.97 -9.95 20.98
CA ASN A 387 28.09 -10.14 21.91
C ASN A 387 27.69 -10.94 23.16
N GLY A 388 26.92 -12.02 22.98
CA GLY A 388 26.40 -12.87 24.06
C GLY A 388 25.21 -12.32 24.86
N SER A 389 24.76 -11.09 24.62
CA SER A 389 23.58 -10.50 25.26
C SER A 389 22.31 -10.75 24.44
N ILE A 390 21.18 -11.06 25.09
CA ILE A 390 19.90 -11.34 24.40
C ILE A 390 19.33 -10.07 23.79
N MET A 391 18.99 -10.14 22.50
CA MET A 391 18.36 -9.06 21.73
C MET A 391 16.97 -9.41 21.20
N SER A 392 16.46 -10.62 21.45
CA SER A 392 15.11 -11.00 21.04
C SER A 392 14.23 -11.58 22.15
N GLU A 393 12.95 -11.70 21.88
CA GLU A 393 12.07 -12.68 22.51
C GLU A 393 12.45 -14.11 22.07
N PRO A 394 12.15 -15.14 22.88
CA PRO A 394 12.51 -16.52 22.56
C PRO A 394 11.62 -17.12 21.47
N GLN A 395 12.23 -17.87 20.57
CA GLN A 395 11.54 -18.95 19.87
C GLN A 395 11.79 -20.26 20.64
N THR A 396 10.72 -20.84 21.17
CA THR A 396 10.74 -21.96 22.10
C THR A 396 10.37 -23.25 21.41
N TYR A 397 11.18 -24.28 21.61
CA TYR A 397 10.96 -25.62 21.09
C TYR A 397 10.81 -26.62 22.22
N ARG A 398 9.68 -27.33 22.24
CA ARG A 398 9.45 -28.47 23.12
C ARG A 398 10.01 -29.73 22.47
N ILE A 399 10.95 -30.38 23.14
CA ILE A 399 11.64 -31.54 22.58
C ILE A 399 10.75 -32.77 22.74
N LEU A 400 10.42 -33.41 21.61
CA LEU A 400 9.66 -34.65 21.56
C LEU A 400 10.59 -35.85 21.25
N PRO A 401 10.30 -37.04 21.80
CA PRO A 401 11.15 -38.20 21.62
C PRO A 401 11.04 -38.76 20.19
N HIS A 402 12.18 -38.85 19.50
CA HIS A 402 12.26 -39.34 18.11
C HIS A 402 11.84 -40.80 17.93
N CYS A 403 11.76 -41.60 19.01
CA CYS A 403 11.30 -42.98 18.94
C CYS A 403 9.77 -43.10 18.84
N LEU A 404 9.02 -42.03 19.12
CA LEU A 404 7.55 -42.01 19.07
C LEU A 404 6.99 -41.17 17.93
N HIS A 405 7.81 -40.35 17.28
CA HIS A 405 7.38 -39.39 16.27
C HIS A 405 8.26 -39.48 15.02
N SER A 406 7.63 -39.54 13.86
CA SER A 406 8.31 -39.43 12.56
C SER A 406 8.55 -37.96 12.19
N VAL A 407 9.51 -37.74 11.31
CA VAL A 407 9.87 -36.43 10.77
C VAL A 407 9.54 -36.42 9.28
N ASN A 408 8.58 -35.58 8.91
CA ASN A 408 8.19 -35.24 7.55
C ASN A 408 7.98 -33.71 7.49
N ASP A 409 9.07 -32.99 7.27
CA ASP A 409 9.10 -31.54 7.42
C ASP A 409 8.95 -30.80 6.11
N PHE A 410 8.19 -29.72 6.19
CA PHE A 410 8.01 -28.78 5.10
C PHE A 410 8.42 -27.39 5.58
N ALA A 411 9.10 -26.63 4.71
CA ALA A 411 9.36 -25.22 4.91
C ALA A 411 8.37 -24.38 4.11
N PHE A 412 7.76 -23.41 4.77
CA PHE A 412 6.79 -22.47 4.23
C PHE A 412 7.36 -21.06 4.35
N LEU A 413 7.12 -20.25 3.33
CA LEU A 413 7.30 -18.81 3.44
C LEU A 413 6.16 -18.25 4.30
N ASN A 414 6.47 -17.83 5.52
CA ASN A 414 5.47 -17.34 6.45
C ASN A 414 4.93 -15.95 6.06
N SER A 415 3.84 -15.51 6.70
CA SER A 415 3.21 -14.23 6.34
C SER A 415 4.06 -13.01 6.65
N LEU A 416 5.10 -13.14 7.48
CA LEU A 416 6.03 -12.07 7.82
C LEU A 416 7.25 -12.04 6.89
N GLY A 417 7.34 -12.91 5.88
CA GLY A 417 8.43 -12.93 4.90
C GLY A 417 9.70 -13.65 5.36
N GLY A 418 9.59 -14.54 6.35
CA GLY A 418 10.66 -15.46 6.77
C GLY A 418 10.32 -16.92 6.48
N TRP A 419 11.31 -17.80 6.57
CA TRP A 419 11.09 -19.25 6.40
C TRP A 419 10.67 -19.89 7.72
N SER A 420 9.59 -20.65 7.74
CA SER A 420 9.14 -21.42 8.91
C SER A 420 8.94 -22.87 8.52
N SER A 421 9.35 -23.79 9.39
CA SER A 421 9.16 -25.21 9.16
C SER A 421 8.07 -25.80 10.03
N PHE A 422 7.40 -26.83 9.52
CA PHE A 422 6.43 -27.59 10.27
C PHE A 422 6.45 -29.06 9.88
N ASN A 423 6.29 -29.94 10.88
CA ASN A 423 6.36 -31.39 10.72
C ASN A 423 4.96 -32.01 10.59
N PHE A 424 4.74 -32.77 9.52
CA PHE A 424 3.56 -33.61 9.29
C PHE A 424 3.86 -35.08 9.62
N GLY A 425 4.34 -35.34 10.83
CA GLY A 425 4.73 -36.67 11.32
C GLY A 425 3.59 -37.62 11.68
N GLY A 426 2.41 -37.45 11.07
CA GLY A 426 1.26 -38.35 11.20
C GLY A 426 1.28 -39.42 10.11
N THR A 427 0.15 -39.63 9.43
CA THR A 427 0.03 -40.57 8.31
C THR A 427 0.47 -39.95 7.00
N GLU A 428 1.07 -40.75 6.13
CA GLU A 428 1.44 -40.42 4.77
C GLU A 428 0.78 -41.40 3.80
N GLN A 429 0.24 -40.87 2.70
CA GLN A 429 -0.39 -41.64 1.63
C GLN A 429 -0.03 -41.02 0.27
N THR A 430 0.17 -41.87 -0.74
CA THR A 430 0.39 -41.46 -2.13
C THR A 430 -0.77 -41.98 -2.97
N ASP A 431 -1.41 -41.07 -3.71
CA ASP A 431 -2.47 -41.37 -4.65
C ASP A 431 -1.95 -41.19 -6.09
N PHE A 432 -2.05 -42.25 -6.89
CA PHE A 432 -1.65 -42.24 -8.30
C PHE A 432 -2.86 -42.51 -9.17
N LYS A 433 -3.20 -41.57 -10.07
CA LYS A 433 -4.32 -41.69 -11.00
C LYS A 433 -3.81 -41.62 -12.43
N ALA A 434 -4.29 -42.52 -13.29
CA ALA A 434 -3.96 -42.53 -14.71
C ALA A 434 -5.26 -42.57 -15.52
N ASP A 435 -5.53 -41.51 -16.26
CA ASP A 435 -6.67 -41.38 -17.16
C ASP A 435 -6.20 -41.68 -18.59
N THR A 436 -6.90 -42.60 -19.26
CA THR A 436 -6.55 -43.04 -20.62
C THR A 436 -7.69 -42.74 -21.57
N THR A 437 -7.43 -41.99 -22.63
CA THR A 437 -8.36 -41.83 -23.76
C THR A 437 -7.93 -42.73 -24.90
N THR A 438 -8.89 -43.40 -25.52
CA THR A 438 -8.66 -44.36 -26.60
C THR A 438 -9.44 -43.96 -27.85
N ILE A 439 -8.95 -44.39 -29.01
CA ILE A 439 -9.66 -44.28 -30.28
C ILE A 439 -9.85 -45.68 -30.87
N TYR A 440 -11.05 -45.92 -31.40
CA TYR A 440 -11.35 -47.13 -32.13
C TYR A 440 -10.92 -46.99 -33.59
N ARG A 441 -10.21 -47.99 -34.09
CA ARG A 441 -9.81 -48.09 -35.50
C ARG A 441 -10.89 -48.82 -36.29
N THR A 442 -11.18 -48.34 -37.50
CA THR A 442 -12.08 -49.03 -38.43
C THR A 442 -11.52 -50.41 -38.77
N GLN A 443 -12.27 -51.47 -38.45
CA GLN A 443 -11.87 -52.84 -38.72
C GLN A 443 -11.85 -53.09 -40.23
N THR A 444 -10.76 -53.67 -40.75
CA THR A 444 -10.69 -54.16 -42.14
C THR A 444 -10.63 -55.69 -42.15
N PRO A 445 -10.98 -56.35 -43.27
CA PRO A 445 -11.02 -57.82 -43.36
C PRO A 445 -9.68 -58.52 -43.08
N GLU A 446 -8.57 -57.79 -43.13
CA GLU A 446 -7.21 -58.30 -42.88
C GLU A 446 -6.82 -58.28 -41.39
N PHE A 447 -7.69 -57.78 -40.51
CA PHE A 447 -7.41 -57.75 -39.08
C PHE A 447 -7.35 -59.17 -38.51
N THR A 448 -6.33 -59.42 -37.69
CA THR A 448 -6.16 -60.69 -36.97
C THR A 448 -6.34 -60.46 -35.47
N THR A 449 -6.27 -61.51 -34.67
CA THR A 449 -6.39 -61.43 -33.21
C THR A 449 -5.31 -60.58 -32.53
N SER A 450 -4.20 -60.29 -33.22
CA SER A 450 -3.14 -59.38 -32.75
C SER A 450 -3.30 -57.94 -33.25
N SER A 451 -4.30 -57.65 -34.08
CA SER A 451 -4.56 -56.31 -34.61
C SER A 451 -5.15 -55.38 -33.54
N ARG A 452 -4.64 -54.14 -33.49
CA ARG A 452 -5.11 -53.11 -32.55
C ARG A 452 -6.44 -52.52 -33.05
N ILE A 453 -7.55 -52.94 -32.45
CA ILE A 453 -8.90 -52.41 -32.73
C ILE A 453 -9.16 -51.12 -31.94
N GLU A 454 -8.55 -51.01 -30.77
CA GLU A 454 -8.56 -49.84 -29.91
C GLU A 454 -7.11 -49.46 -29.65
N SER A 455 -6.78 -48.17 -29.80
CA SER A 455 -5.45 -47.66 -29.49
C SER A 455 -5.54 -46.47 -28.54
N VAL A 456 -4.64 -46.45 -27.56
CA VAL A 456 -4.45 -45.29 -26.67
C VAL A 456 -4.09 -44.08 -27.52
N PHE A 457 -4.85 -43.00 -27.36
CA PHE A 457 -4.66 -41.73 -28.03
C PHE A 457 -4.00 -40.70 -27.11
N ASP A 458 -4.38 -40.70 -25.84
CA ASP A 458 -3.76 -39.85 -24.82
C ASP A 458 -3.78 -40.61 -23.50
N LYS A 459 -2.68 -40.50 -22.74
CA LYS A 459 -2.62 -40.98 -21.36
C LYS A 459 -2.12 -39.85 -20.49
N GLU A 460 -2.95 -39.45 -19.53
CA GLU A 460 -2.66 -38.44 -18.53
C GLU A 460 -2.45 -39.13 -17.18
N VAL A 461 -1.32 -38.85 -16.55
CA VAL A 461 -0.95 -39.39 -15.24
C VAL A 461 -0.89 -38.23 -14.26
N SER A 462 -1.49 -38.40 -13.09
CA SER A 462 -1.41 -37.46 -11.97
C SER A 462 -0.99 -38.20 -10.70
N GLU A 463 -0.04 -37.62 -9.99
CA GLU A 463 0.51 -38.11 -8.73
C GLU A 463 0.27 -37.06 -7.65
N GLN A 464 -0.35 -37.47 -6.55
CA GLN A 464 -0.67 -36.60 -5.41
C GLN A 464 -0.23 -37.27 -4.10
N PHE A 465 0.30 -36.48 -3.19
CA PHE A 465 0.76 -36.89 -1.88
C PHE A 465 -0.14 -36.29 -0.81
N ILE A 466 -0.39 -37.06 0.24
CA ILE A 466 -1.27 -36.70 1.34
C ILE A 466 -0.50 -36.93 2.65
N VAL A 467 -0.33 -35.87 3.43
CA VAL A 467 0.33 -35.94 4.75
C VAL A 467 -0.58 -35.38 5.83
N GLN A 468 -0.48 -35.94 7.03
CA GLN A 468 -1.29 -35.54 8.19
C GLN A 468 -0.41 -35.17 9.38
N THR A 469 -0.87 -34.20 10.18
CA THR A 469 -0.20 -33.82 11.43
C THR A 469 -0.49 -34.82 12.55
N ASN A 470 0.41 -34.90 13.53
CA ASN A 470 0.05 -35.38 14.86
C ASN A 470 -0.98 -34.44 15.52
N PRO A 471 -1.66 -34.84 16.60
CA PRO A 471 -2.57 -33.96 17.32
C PRO A 471 -1.88 -32.65 17.75
N ILE A 472 -2.40 -31.52 17.27
CA ILE A 472 -1.89 -30.16 17.53
C ILE A 472 -2.89 -29.34 18.33
N THR A 473 -2.40 -28.29 18.99
CA THR A 473 -3.24 -27.34 19.74
C THR A 473 -3.95 -26.36 18.80
N ARG A 474 -4.91 -25.61 19.35
CA ARG A 474 -5.64 -24.56 18.62
C ARG A 474 -4.73 -23.48 18.05
N GLU A 475 -3.77 -23.01 18.83
CA GLU A 475 -2.86 -21.92 18.45
C GLU A 475 -2.02 -22.33 17.23
N THR A 476 -1.50 -23.56 17.23
CA THR A 476 -0.77 -24.10 16.07
C THR A 476 -1.69 -24.28 14.86
N ALA A 477 -2.92 -24.75 15.05
CA ALA A 477 -3.89 -24.88 13.96
C ALA A 477 -4.28 -23.52 13.35
N ASP A 478 -4.42 -22.48 14.19
CA ASP A 478 -4.69 -21.11 13.75
C ASP A 478 -3.51 -20.51 12.99
N TRP A 479 -2.28 -20.76 13.46
CA TRP A 479 -1.08 -20.38 12.74
C TRP A 479 -0.92 -21.12 11.41
N LEU A 480 -1.27 -22.41 11.33
CA LEU A 480 -1.21 -23.14 10.06
C LEU A 480 -2.17 -22.58 8.99
N LYS A 481 -3.23 -21.84 9.36
CA LYS A 481 -4.05 -21.07 8.40
C LYS A 481 -3.24 -20.03 7.65
N GLU A 482 -2.25 -19.44 8.31
CA GLU A 482 -1.30 -18.52 7.69
C GLU A 482 -0.45 -19.29 6.67
N LEU A 483 0.11 -20.44 7.04
CA LEU A 483 0.95 -21.20 6.11
C LEU A 483 0.18 -21.74 4.89
N CYS A 484 -1.15 -21.91 4.96
CA CYS A 484 -1.99 -22.23 3.80
C CYS A 484 -1.80 -21.26 2.64
N SER A 485 -1.63 -19.97 2.94
CA SER A 485 -1.47 -18.89 1.95
C SER A 485 0.00 -18.60 1.65
N SER A 486 0.90 -19.50 2.04
CA SER A 486 2.30 -19.43 1.65
C SER A 486 2.44 -19.44 0.13
N VAL A 487 3.26 -18.54 -0.39
CA VAL A 487 3.55 -18.46 -1.83
C VAL A 487 4.54 -19.54 -2.26
N ALA A 488 5.35 -20.07 -1.33
CA ALA A 488 6.37 -21.04 -1.61
C ALA A 488 6.47 -22.10 -0.51
N VAL A 489 6.54 -23.37 -0.89
CA VAL A 489 6.65 -24.49 0.05
C VAL A 489 7.64 -25.52 -0.48
N TYR A 490 8.52 -26.00 0.41
CA TYR A 490 9.53 -26.99 0.10
C TYR A 490 9.43 -28.19 1.04
N GLU A 491 9.51 -29.40 0.50
CA GLU A 491 9.75 -30.60 1.30
C GLU A 491 11.24 -30.67 1.68
N LEU A 492 11.56 -30.72 2.96
CA LEU A 492 12.94 -30.58 3.44
C LEU A 492 13.79 -31.86 3.32
N SER A 493 13.14 -33.03 3.22
CA SER A 493 13.79 -34.33 3.04
C SER A 493 14.44 -34.43 1.65
N THR A 494 13.74 -33.95 0.62
CA THR A 494 14.18 -34.00 -0.79
C THR A 494 14.66 -32.64 -1.31
N SER A 495 14.43 -31.56 -0.56
CA SER A 495 14.66 -30.17 -0.98
C SER A 495 13.88 -29.79 -2.24
N ARG A 496 12.74 -30.45 -2.50
CA ARG A 496 11.90 -30.20 -3.67
C ARG A 496 10.83 -29.17 -3.37
N TYR A 497 10.58 -28.31 -4.36
CA TYR A 497 9.44 -27.41 -4.34
C TYR A 497 8.13 -28.20 -4.52
N ILE A 498 7.12 -27.84 -3.75
CA ILE A 498 5.79 -28.47 -3.80
C ILE A 498 4.71 -27.43 -4.06
N ILE A 499 3.63 -27.87 -4.70
CA ILE A 499 2.38 -27.11 -4.81
C ILE A 499 1.38 -27.75 -3.85
N VAL A 500 0.89 -26.97 -2.88
CA VAL A 500 -0.15 -27.39 -1.95
C VAL A 500 -1.50 -27.25 -2.64
N ASP A 501 -2.15 -28.38 -2.94
CA ASP A 501 -3.45 -28.43 -3.60
C ASP A 501 -4.60 -28.15 -2.62
N GLU A 502 -4.49 -28.69 -1.41
CA GLU A 502 -5.55 -28.62 -0.40
C GLU A 502 -4.95 -28.67 1.01
N LEU A 503 -5.27 -27.69 1.86
CA LEU A 503 -4.99 -27.72 3.30
C LEU A 503 -6.30 -27.68 4.09
N ASN A 504 -6.71 -28.82 4.62
CA ASN A 504 -7.99 -28.95 5.32
C ASN A 504 -7.84 -28.70 6.82
N ILE A 505 -8.26 -27.50 7.25
CA ILE A 505 -8.27 -27.11 8.67
C ILE A 505 -9.71 -27.12 9.19
N LYS A 506 -10.11 -28.21 9.85
CA LYS A 506 -11.41 -28.31 10.54
C LYS A 506 -11.17 -28.36 12.05
N HIS A 507 -11.48 -27.27 12.75
CA HIS A 507 -11.52 -27.22 14.20
C HIS A 507 -12.89 -26.70 14.64
N ASN A 508 -13.47 -27.32 15.66
CA ASN A 508 -14.69 -26.86 16.31
C ASN A 508 -14.33 -26.23 17.67
N SER A 509 -15.28 -25.54 18.30
CA SER A 509 -15.05 -24.89 19.60
C SER A 509 -14.99 -25.85 20.80
N LYS A 510 -15.22 -27.16 20.58
CA LYS A 510 -15.35 -28.18 21.65
C LYS A 510 -14.12 -29.07 21.80
N ASP A 511 -13.34 -29.23 20.74
CA ASP A 511 -12.14 -30.06 20.75
C ASP A 511 -10.91 -29.22 21.14
N ASP A 512 -9.98 -29.84 21.87
CA ASP A 512 -8.74 -29.22 22.33
C ASP A 512 -7.53 -29.62 21.48
N LEU A 513 -7.67 -30.70 20.69
CA LEU A 513 -6.64 -31.24 19.82
C LEU A 513 -7.21 -31.44 18.42
N PHE A 514 -6.41 -31.10 17.41
CA PHE A 514 -6.81 -31.14 16.01
C PHE A 514 -5.79 -31.92 15.18
N SER A 515 -6.24 -32.49 14.07
CA SER A 515 -5.38 -33.07 13.05
C SER A 515 -5.64 -32.37 11.73
N LEU A 516 -4.57 -31.95 11.07
CA LEU A 516 -4.64 -31.27 9.79
C LEU A 516 -4.11 -32.19 8.69
N GLN A 517 -4.71 -32.12 7.51
CA GLN A 517 -4.28 -32.87 6.34
C GLN A 517 -3.87 -31.91 5.21
N MET A 518 -2.71 -32.16 4.63
CA MET A 518 -2.19 -31.46 3.46
C MET A 518 -2.14 -32.41 2.27
N LYS A 519 -2.68 -31.98 1.13
CA LYS A 519 -2.47 -32.62 -0.16
C LYS A 519 -1.58 -31.75 -1.02
N TYR A 520 -0.59 -32.35 -1.66
CA TYR A 520 0.35 -31.64 -2.50
C TYR A 520 0.86 -32.50 -3.66
N HIS A 521 1.47 -31.87 -4.64
CA HIS A 521 2.22 -32.54 -5.70
C HIS A 521 3.56 -31.82 -5.95
N TYR A 522 4.52 -32.54 -6.51
CA TYR A 522 5.77 -31.93 -6.98
C TYR A 522 5.57 -31.29 -8.35
N THR A 523 6.26 -30.18 -8.61
CA THR A 523 6.26 -29.56 -9.94
C THR A 523 6.94 -30.40 -11.01
N ASP A 524 7.82 -31.32 -10.60
CA ASP A 524 8.58 -32.24 -11.46
C ASP A 524 8.04 -33.69 -11.41
N SER A 525 6.81 -33.91 -10.93
CA SER A 525 6.20 -35.24 -10.87
C SER A 525 5.85 -35.81 -12.25
N PHE A 526 5.38 -37.06 -12.29
CA PHE A 526 4.96 -37.77 -13.51
C PHE A 526 3.68 -37.19 -14.16
N ASN A 527 3.60 -35.87 -14.34
CA ASN A 527 2.59 -35.19 -15.14
C ASN A 527 3.00 -35.23 -16.62
N ALA A 528 2.99 -36.44 -17.20
CA ALA A 528 3.31 -36.65 -18.60
C ALA A 528 2.01 -36.77 -19.40
N LYS A 529 1.82 -35.89 -20.38
CA LYS A 529 0.81 -36.04 -21.42
C LYS A 529 1.43 -36.82 -22.57
N MET A 530 1.23 -38.14 -22.59
CA MET A 530 1.77 -39.00 -23.65
C MET A 530 0.75 -39.11 -24.78
N LYS A 531 1.06 -38.44 -25.90
CA LYS A 531 0.32 -38.56 -27.15
C LYS A 531 0.73 -39.79 -27.96
#